data_AF-A0A4Q4CL61-F1
#
_entry.id   AF-A0A4Q4CL61-F1
#
_cell.length_a   1.000
_cell.length_b   1.000
_cell.length_c   1.000
_cell.angle_alpha   90.00
_cell.angle_beta   90.00
_cell.angle_gamma   90.00
#
_symmetry.space_group_name_H-M   'P 1'
#
loop_
_entity.id
_entity.type
_entity.pdbx_description
1 polymer ?
#
loop_
_entity_poly.entity_id
_entity_poly.type
_entity_poly.pdbx_seq_one_letter_code
_entity_poly.pdbx_strand_id
1 'polypeptide(L)' 'TGGACDGFVISATHVPGSYAEFVQHVVPELQRRGIYRKEYSGPTLRDHLGLPRSTLGDWKPRLAAE' A
#
# COMPACT_ATOMS: atom_id res chain seq x y z
N THR A 1 3.47 -12.62 15.82
CA THR A 1 3.18 -13.20 14.48
C THR A 1 3.91 -12.37 13.45
N GLY A 2 5.07 -12.82 12.96
CA GLY A 2 5.77 -12.11 11.87
C GLY A 2 4.90 -12.18 10.61
N GLY A 3 4.33 -11.06 10.18
CA GLY A 3 3.40 -10.99 9.06
C GLY A 3 4.05 -11.44 7.75
N ALA A 4 3.28 -12.09 6.87
CA ALA A 4 3.77 -12.58 5.59
C ALA A 4 4.19 -11.44 4.65
N CYS A 5 3.47 -10.31 4.68
CA CYS A 5 3.73 -9.11 3.89
C CYS A 5 2.97 -7.90 4.45
N ASP A 6 3.34 -6.69 4.00
CA ASP A 6 2.65 -5.43 4.29
C ASP A 6 1.49 -5.13 3.31
N GLY A 7 1.46 -5.83 2.17
CA GLY A 7 0.48 -5.64 1.11
C GLY A 7 0.58 -6.71 0.02
N PHE A 8 -0.37 -6.68 -0.92
CA PHE A 8 -0.49 -7.68 -1.98
C PHE A 8 -0.56 -7.02 -3.34
N VAL A 9 0.10 -7.65 -4.32
CA VAL A 9 -0.11 -7.36 -5.74
C VAL A 9 -1.23 -8.27 -6.24
N ILE A 10 -2.31 -7.68 -6.73
CA ILE A 10 -3.46 -8.43 -7.25
C ILE A 10 -3.27 -8.62 -8.75
N SER A 11 -3.14 -9.87 -9.20
CA SER A 11 -3.09 -10.24 -10.61
C SER A 11 -4.49 -10.65 -11.08
N ALA A 12 -4.99 -10.02 -12.15
CA ALA A 12 -6.30 -10.32 -12.70
C ALA A 12 -6.27 -11.60 -13.55
N THR A 13 -7.31 -12.43 -13.41
CA THR A 13 -7.57 -13.57 -14.30
C THR A 13 -8.20 -13.13 -15.62
N HIS A 14 -8.98 -12.04 -15.61
CA HIS A 14 -9.49 -11.39 -16.83
C HIS A 14 -9.72 -9.89 -16.61
N VAL A 15 -9.65 -9.10 -17.68
CA VAL A 15 -9.78 -7.63 -17.62
C VAL A 15 -10.95 -7.14 -18.47
N PRO A 16 -11.67 -6.08 -18.01
CA PRO A 16 -11.47 -5.33 -16.76
C PRO A 16 -12.14 -5.95 -15.51
N GLY A 17 -12.94 -7.00 -15.68
CA GLY A 17 -13.87 -7.49 -14.65
C GLY A 17 -13.26 -7.87 -13.30
N SER A 18 -12.12 -8.58 -13.29
CA SER A 18 -11.56 -9.09 -12.02
C SER A 18 -11.22 -7.98 -11.02
N TYR A 19 -10.77 -6.81 -11.49
CA TYR A 19 -10.51 -5.68 -10.61
C TYR A 19 -11.80 -5.04 -10.07
N ALA A 20 -12.84 -4.94 -10.91
CA ALA A 20 -14.13 -4.40 -10.50
C ALA A 20 -14.76 -5.29 -9.41
N GLU A 21 -14.75 -6.61 -9.60
CA GLU A 21 -15.28 -7.57 -8.62
C GLU A 21 -14.50 -7.52 -7.30
N PHE A 22 -13.18 -7.41 -7.34
CA PHE A 22 -12.36 -7.27 -6.13
C PHE A 22 -12.70 -6.00 -5.35
N VAL A 23 -12.86 -4.87 -6.06
CA VAL A 23 -13.24 -3.60 -5.43
C VAL A 23 -14.66 -3.66 -4.87
N GLN A 24 -15.60 -4.32 -5.56
CA GLN A 24 -17.00 -4.41 -5.12
C GLN A 24 -17.20 -5.37 -3.94
N HIS A 25 -16.47 -6.49 -3.89
CA HIS A 25 -16.73 -7.55 -2.93
C HIS A 25 -15.67 -7.67 -1.82
N VAL A 26 -14.39 -7.47 -2.13
CA VAL A 26 -13.30 -7.72 -1.17
C VAL A 26 -12.94 -6.47 -0.38
N VAL A 27 -12.79 -5.32 -1.06
CA VAL A 27 -12.41 -4.05 -0.40
C VAL A 27 -13.34 -3.67 0.77
N PRO A 28 -14.68 -3.79 0.67
CA PRO A 28 -15.58 -3.47 1.79
C PRO A 28 -15.34 -4.35 3.02
N GLU A 29 -15.04 -5.64 2.83
CA GLU A 29 -14.74 -6.54 3.94
C GLU A 29 -13.42 -6.19 4.63
N LEU A 30 -12.39 -5.81 3.86
CA LEU A 30 -11.12 -5.35 4.43
C LEU A 30 -11.30 -4.03 5.22
N GLN A 31 -12.12 -3.12 4.70
CA GLN A 31 -12.48 -1.88 5.40
C GLN A 31 -13.32 -2.12 6.65
N ARG A 32 -14.28 -3.07 6.61
CA ARG A 32 -15.11 -3.47 7.76
C ARG A 32 -14.27 -4.05 8.89
N ARG A 33 -13.21 -4.79 8.55
CA ARG A 33 -12.25 -5.36 9.49
C ARG A 33 -11.20 -4.36 9.97
N GLY A 34 -11.18 -3.13 9.45
CA GLY A 34 -10.24 -2.08 9.85
C GLY A 34 -8.80 -2.29 9.36
N ILE A 35 -8.59 -3.17 8.37
CA ILE A 35 -7.26 -3.50 7.83
C ILE A 35 -6.99 -2.87 6.46
N TYR A 36 -7.93 -2.06 5.95
CA TYR A 36 -7.74 -1.29 4.72
C TYR A 36 -8.35 0.10 4.85
N ARG A 37 -7.72 1.08 4.20
CA ARG A 37 -8.11 2.49 4.27
C ARG A 37 -9.50 2.72 3.64
N LYS A 38 -10.26 3.67 4.21
CA LYS A 38 -11.53 4.14 3.65
C LYS A 38 -11.36 5.32 2.71
N GLU A 39 -10.35 6.16 2.97
CA GLU A 39 -10.03 7.35 2.19
C GLU A 39 -8.53 7.39 1.90
N TYR A 40 -8.13 8.19 0.91
CA TYR A 40 -6.72 8.42 0.62
C TYR A 40 -6.05 9.26 1.71
N SER A 41 -4.89 8.80 2.19
CA SER A 41 -4.15 9.46 3.28
C SER A 41 -3.43 10.77 2.90
N GLY A 42 -3.41 11.13 1.62
CA GLY A 42 -2.69 12.31 1.12
C GLY A 42 -2.58 12.35 -0.41
N PRO A 43 -1.84 13.30 -0.99
CA PRO A 43 -1.72 13.43 -2.45
C PRO A 43 -0.63 12.56 -3.07
N THR A 44 0.25 11.93 -2.29
CA THR A 44 1.37 11.15 -2.83
C THR A 44 1.32 9.68 -2.43
N LEU A 45 1.97 8.83 -3.23
CA LEU A 45 2.14 7.42 -2.90
C LEU A 45 2.83 7.22 -1.54
N ARG A 46 3.77 8.09 -1.16
CA ARG A 46 4.44 8.00 0.15
C ARG A 46 3.47 8.20 1.30
N ASP A 47 2.50 9.11 1.15
CA ASP A 47 1.45 9.32 2.15
C ASP A 47 0.59 8.05 2.33
N HIS A 48 0.35 7.30 1.25
CA HIS A 48 -0.43 6.06 1.29
C HIS A 48 0.34 4.88 1.89
N LEU A 49 1.66 4.86 1.74
CA LEU A 49 2.54 3.80 2.24
C LEU A 49 3.10 4.10 3.65
N GLY A 50 2.79 5.27 4.24
CA GLY A 50 3.32 5.68 5.54
C GLY A 50 4.83 5.99 5.50
N LEU A 51 5.36 6.37 4.33
CA LEU A 51 6.78 6.66 4.15
C LEU A 51 7.06 8.17 4.34
N PRO A 52 8.18 8.55 4.99
CA PRO A 52 8.55 9.95 5.11
C PRO A 52 8.82 10.57 3.74
N ARG A 53 8.63 11.90 3.64
CA ARG A 53 9.05 12.65 2.45
C ARG A 53 10.56 12.55 2.34
N SER A 54 11.04 12.21 1.14
CA SER A 54 12.47 12.13 0.90
C SER A 54 13.05 13.53 0.71
N THR A 55 14.26 13.75 1.23
CA THR A 55 15.07 14.93 1.03
C THR A 55 16.21 14.67 0.04
N LEU A 56 16.78 15.74 -0.51
CA LEU A 56 17.92 15.64 -1.42
C LEU A 56 19.09 14.96 -0.70
N GLY A 57 19.50 13.80 -1.21
CA GLY A 57 20.64 13.04 -0.68
C GLY A 57 20.28 11.76 0.08
N ASP A 58 19.00 11.48 0.36
CA ASP A 58 18.56 10.26 1.07
C ASP A 58 18.92 8.95 0.36
N TRP A 59 19.18 9.01 -0.94
CA TRP A 59 19.61 7.84 -1.73
C TRP A 59 21.05 7.44 -1.42
N LYS A 60 21.86 8.35 -0.87
CA LYS A 60 23.23 8.02 -0.49
C LYS A 60 23.13 7.07 0.70
N PRO A 61 23.85 5.93 0.68
CA PRO A 61 23.93 5.09 1.87
C PRO A 61 24.40 5.98 3.02
N ARG A 62 23.74 5.84 4.18
CA ARG A 62 24.24 6.41 5.44
C ARG A 62 25.61 5.78 5.69
N LEU A 63 26.66 6.39 5.14
CA LEU A 63 28.03 5.94 5.31
C LEU A 63 28.34 6.04 6.80
N ALA A 64 28.41 4.87 7.44
CA ALA A 64 29.01 4.55 8.73
C ALA A 64 28.97 5.70 9.76
N ALA A 65 27.91 5.73 10.58
CA ALA A 65 28.05 6.27 11.92
C ALA A 65 28.53 5.13 12.83
N GLU A 66 29.84 4.88 12.78
CA GLU A 66 30.66 4.33 13.88
C GLU A 66 31.76 5.36 14.17
#